data_AF-A0AAW0YE71-F1
#
_entry.id   AF-A0AAW0YE71-F1
#
_cell.length_a   1.000
_cell.length_b   1.000
_cell.length_c   1.000
_cell.angle_alpha   90.00
_cell.angle_beta   90.00
_cell.angle_gamma   90.00
#
_symmetry.space_group_name_H-M   'P 1'
#
loop_
_entity.id
_entity.type
_entity.pdbx_description
1 polymer ?
#
loop_
_entity_poly.entity_id
_entity_poly.type
_entity_poly.pdbx_seq_one_letter_code
_entity_poly.pdbx_strand_id
1 'polypeptide(L)'
;MIKYNFPLPAPDCPGYEDPKFIFTQDKYNEVEEFSPMFAVDCEMCLTDAQELELTRISVVNEERKMMHPYVIDSSLVYNLSNVRNQRSSLKLLAKLFLGEDIQNNECGHDPIEDASASLKLIQLKLKNDIKFGDVILDGDIPNSDDEVSLDEIPEYKEETEAQDKAPRRYITSLFQSADSLDMAMLTTPTCMESYDKILSFIEEKISYKEVLPDNKQLSVRVSQICKQKKLTYVHMKMDTRLDKCNTPESRQHQFTKLDKQLLRIYESAAAKALIIYIFTGSSLSVPSDQRCNGLFMYAIKALPCKR
;
A
#
# COMPACT_ATOMS: atom_id res chain seq x y z
N MET A 1 -15.12 34.55 -15.36
CA MET A 1 -14.58 33.75 -16.48
C MET A 1 -14.92 32.27 -16.19
N ILE A 2 -15.50 31.52 -17.14
CA ILE A 2 -16.27 30.29 -16.81
C ILE A 2 -15.36 29.15 -16.34
N LYS A 3 -15.40 28.93 -15.03
CA LYS A 3 -15.09 27.67 -14.35
C LYS A 3 -16.18 26.65 -14.72
N TYR A 4 -15.78 25.43 -15.12
CA TYR A 4 -16.61 24.28 -15.54
C TYR A 4 -17.26 24.29 -16.94
N ASN A 5 -16.60 24.89 -17.93
CA ASN A 5 -16.35 24.20 -19.22
C ASN A 5 -15.17 24.88 -19.95
N PHE A 6 -14.07 24.95 -19.19
CA PHE A 6 -12.66 25.31 -19.45
C PHE A 6 -12.31 26.11 -20.71
N PRO A 7 -11.84 27.36 -20.56
CA PRO A 7 -10.39 27.62 -20.53
C PRO A 7 -10.01 28.71 -19.52
N LEU A 8 -8.76 28.73 -18.99
CA LEU A 8 -8.26 29.91 -18.27
C LEU A 8 -6.83 30.32 -18.68
N PRO A 9 -6.57 31.64 -18.76
CA PRO A 9 -5.58 32.24 -19.65
C PRO A 9 -4.39 32.87 -18.88
N ALA A 10 -3.38 33.27 -19.65
CA ALA A 10 -2.11 33.86 -19.25
C ALA A 10 -2.19 35.01 -18.20
N PRO A 11 -1.08 35.25 -17.45
CA PRO A 11 -0.97 36.27 -16.39
C PRO A 11 -1.34 37.71 -16.81
N ASP A 12 -1.44 38.00 -18.11
CA ASP A 12 -1.65 39.33 -18.68
C ASP A 12 -3.14 39.76 -18.76
N CYS A 13 -4.08 38.95 -18.27
CA CYS A 13 -5.52 39.24 -18.33
C CYS A 13 -5.99 40.25 -17.25
N PRO A 14 -6.62 41.39 -17.62
CA PRO A 14 -7.15 42.36 -16.65
C PRO A 14 -8.24 41.76 -15.76
N GLY A 15 -8.07 41.86 -14.43
CA GLY A 15 -9.01 41.35 -13.42
C GLY A 15 -8.64 40.00 -12.80
N TYR A 16 -7.42 39.51 -13.04
CA TYR A 16 -6.86 38.34 -12.37
C TYR A 16 -6.00 38.78 -11.17
N GLU A 17 -6.58 38.75 -9.97
CA GLU A 17 -5.87 39.06 -8.71
C GLU A 17 -6.16 37.97 -7.65
N ASP A 18 -6.09 36.69 -8.04
CA ASP A 18 -6.11 35.61 -7.04
C ASP A 18 -4.67 35.20 -6.69
N PRO A 19 -4.12 35.65 -5.55
CA PRO A 19 -2.74 35.35 -5.14
C PRO A 19 -2.51 33.85 -4.87
N LYS A 20 -3.55 33.01 -4.89
CA LYS A 20 -3.43 31.56 -4.67
C LYS A 20 -3.11 30.76 -5.93
N PHE A 21 -3.18 31.36 -7.12
CA PHE A 21 -2.82 30.68 -8.35
C PHE A 21 -1.48 31.20 -8.87
N ILE A 22 -0.51 30.29 -8.96
CA ILE A 22 0.80 30.54 -9.56
C ILE A 22 0.86 29.76 -10.88
N PHE A 23 1.08 30.47 -11.97
CA PHE A 23 1.34 29.85 -13.26
C PHE A 23 2.72 29.18 -13.22
N THR A 24 2.81 27.95 -13.73
CA THR A 24 4.09 27.21 -13.81
C THR A 24 5.00 27.72 -14.92
N GLN A 25 4.49 28.55 -15.83
CA GLN A 25 5.24 29.20 -16.90
C GLN A 25 4.78 30.65 -17.05
N ASP A 26 5.71 31.54 -17.42
CA ASP A 26 5.40 32.96 -17.66
C ASP A 26 4.47 33.16 -18.86
N LYS A 27 4.47 32.23 -19.82
CA LYS A 27 3.63 32.25 -21.03
C LYS A 27 3.22 30.83 -21.42
N TYR A 28 1.97 30.65 -21.83
CA TYR A 28 1.45 29.42 -22.43
C TYR A 28 1.07 29.69 -23.88
N ASN A 29 1.28 28.71 -24.75
CA ASN A 29 0.75 28.76 -26.12
C ASN A 29 -0.78 28.60 -26.09
N GLU A 30 -1.45 29.11 -27.12
CA GLU A 30 -2.88 28.87 -27.31
C GLU A 30 -3.15 27.37 -27.48
N VAL A 31 -4.28 26.91 -26.95
CA VAL A 31 -4.72 25.52 -27.10
C VAL A 31 -5.27 25.34 -28.52
N GLU A 32 -4.57 24.53 -29.31
CA GLU A 32 -4.96 24.10 -30.64
C GLU A 32 -5.70 22.75 -30.61
N GLU A 33 -6.45 22.39 -31.66
CA GLU A 33 -7.15 21.09 -31.79
C GLU A 33 -6.21 19.87 -31.67
N PHE A 34 -4.92 20.06 -31.96
CA PHE A 34 -3.88 19.03 -31.88
C PHE A 34 -3.08 19.06 -30.57
N SER A 35 -3.53 19.85 -29.59
CA SER A 35 -2.86 19.94 -28.30
C SER A 35 -3.06 18.63 -27.53
N PRO A 36 -1.98 18.02 -26.99
CA PRO A 36 -2.09 16.72 -26.35
C PRO A 36 -2.94 16.80 -25.08
N MET A 37 -3.95 15.93 -24.97
CA MET A 37 -4.78 15.82 -23.78
C MET A 37 -4.25 14.78 -22.78
N PHE A 38 -4.33 15.11 -21.50
CA PHE A 38 -4.03 14.22 -20.40
C PHE A 38 -5.22 14.16 -19.44
N ALA A 39 -5.58 12.95 -19.02
CA ALA A 39 -6.56 12.72 -17.98
C ALA A 39 -5.82 12.46 -16.66
N VAL A 40 -6.20 13.20 -15.62
CA VAL A 40 -5.66 13.05 -14.27
C VAL A 40 -6.78 12.59 -13.35
N ASP A 41 -6.50 11.55 -12.57
CA ASP A 41 -7.41 11.06 -11.53
C ASP A 41 -6.62 10.72 -10.27
N CYS A 42 -7.28 10.76 -9.12
CA CYS A 42 -6.63 10.55 -7.83
C CYS A 42 -7.41 9.63 -6.88
N GLU A 43 -6.66 8.90 -6.05
CA GLU A 43 -7.17 8.17 -4.91
C GLU A 43 -6.90 8.94 -3.62
N MET A 44 -7.95 9.19 -2.84
CA MET A 44 -7.85 9.85 -1.54
C MET A 44 -8.24 8.87 -0.44
N CYS A 45 -7.54 8.95 0.70
CA CYS A 45 -7.86 8.19 1.89
C CYS A 45 -8.15 9.13 3.05
N LEU A 46 -9.14 8.77 3.88
CA LEU A 46 -9.44 9.48 5.11
C LEU A 46 -8.34 9.15 6.14
N THR A 47 -7.70 10.17 6.67
CA THR A 47 -6.63 10.00 7.66
C THR A 47 -7.15 10.11 9.09
N ASP A 48 -6.28 9.80 10.06
CA ASP A 48 -6.60 9.86 11.49
C ASP A 48 -6.93 11.29 11.95
N ALA A 49 -6.52 12.31 11.18
CA ALA A 49 -6.93 13.71 11.35
C ALA A 49 -8.36 14.00 10.88
N GLN A 50 -9.10 13.00 10.36
CA GLN A 50 -10.41 13.13 9.73
C GLN A 50 -10.40 13.97 8.43
N GLU A 51 -9.25 14.06 7.77
CA GLU A 51 -9.10 14.77 6.50
C GLU A 51 -8.86 13.78 5.35
N LEU A 52 -9.35 14.12 4.16
CA LEU A 52 -9.08 13.32 2.96
C LEU A 52 -7.72 13.72 2.41
N GLU A 53 -6.75 12.81 2.47
CA GLU A 53 -5.41 13.03 1.95
C GLU A 53 -5.16 12.21 0.69
N LEU A 54 -4.37 12.79 -0.22
CA LEU A 54 -4.06 12.24 -1.51
C LEU A 54 -3.06 11.09 -1.39
N THR A 55 -3.43 9.90 -1.85
CA THR A 55 -2.58 8.69 -1.73
C THR A 55 -1.98 8.24 -3.05
N ARG A 56 -2.64 8.54 -4.17
CA ARG A 56 -2.17 8.18 -5.51
C ARG A 56 -2.71 9.14 -6.56
N ILE A 57 -1.88 9.52 -7.52
CA ILE A 57 -2.28 10.23 -8.74
C ILE A 57 -2.00 9.31 -9.93
N SER A 58 -2.94 9.25 -10.87
CA SER A 58 -2.76 8.56 -12.15
C SER A 58 -2.89 9.57 -13.29
N VAL A 59 -1.98 9.49 -14.26
CA VAL A 59 -1.99 10.33 -15.47
C VAL A 59 -2.04 9.42 -16.69
N VAL A 60 -3.03 9.64 -17.54
CA VAL A 60 -3.32 8.85 -18.73
C VAL A 60 -3.32 9.75 -19.96
N ASN A 61 -2.68 9.32 -21.04
CA ASN A 61 -2.69 10.05 -22.31
C ASN A 61 -3.91 9.67 -23.20
N GLU A 62 -4.01 10.31 -24.36
CA GLU A 62 -5.09 10.07 -25.35
C GLU A 62 -5.15 8.62 -25.87
N GLU A 63 -4.02 7.91 -25.88
CA GLU A 63 -3.93 6.50 -26.24
C GLU A 63 -4.38 5.56 -25.09
N ARG A 64 -4.88 6.12 -23.98
CA ARG A 64 -5.27 5.39 -22.76
C ARG A 64 -4.12 4.61 -22.12
N LYS A 65 -2.88 5.03 -22.38
CA LYS A 65 -1.70 4.48 -21.74
C LYS A 65 -1.42 5.26 -20.47
N MET A 66 -1.20 4.53 -19.38
CA MET A 66 -0.65 5.10 -18.15
C MET A 66 0.72 5.66 -18.47
N MET A 67 0.90 6.97 -18.27
CA MET A 67 2.18 7.62 -18.53
C MET A 67 3.20 7.39 -17.41
N HIS A 68 2.75 6.96 -16.23
CA HIS A 68 3.63 6.84 -15.07
C HIS A 68 3.70 5.41 -14.47
N PRO A 69 4.35 4.44 -15.15
CA PRO A 69 4.75 3.17 -14.54
C PRO A 69 6.11 3.23 -13.83
N TYR A 70 6.90 4.30 -14.02
CA TYR A 70 8.25 4.46 -13.48
C TYR A 70 8.28 5.58 -12.46
N VAL A 71 8.00 5.24 -11.20
CA VAL A 71 8.14 6.15 -10.05
C VAL A 71 9.56 5.99 -9.49
N ILE A 72 10.28 7.10 -9.35
CA ILE A 72 11.55 7.14 -8.62
C ILE A 72 11.27 7.79 -7.28
N ASP A 73 11.38 7.01 -6.21
CA ASP A 73 11.23 7.49 -4.84
C ASP A 73 12.58 7.96 -4.30
N SER A 74 12.74 9.28 -4.12
CA SER A 74 13.95 9.92 -3.60
C SER A 74 14.37 9.33 -2.24
N SER A 75 13.41 8.91 -1.40
CA SER A 75 13.68 8.32 -0.09
C SER A 75 14.24 6.89 -0.14
N LEU A 76 14.14 6.22 -1.29
CA LEU A 76 14.63 4.84 -1.50
C LEU A 76 15.89 4.77 -2.35
N VAL A 77 16.07 5.70 -3.28
CA VAL A 77 17.28 5.72 -4.14
C VAL A 77 18.49 6.32 -3.44
N TYR A 78 18.28 7.07 -2.37
CA TYR A 78 19.33 7.50 -1.44
C TYR A 78 19.31 6.61 -0.21
N ASN A 79 20.45 5.98 0.06
CA ASN A 79 20.61 5.12 1.21
C ASN A 79 21.77 5.60 2.07
N LEU A 80 21.41 6.22 3.19
CA LEU A 80 22.35 6.77 4.16
C LEU A 80 22.81 5.73 5.19
N SER A 81 22.29 4.50 5.14
CA SER A 81 22.62 3.45 6.10
C SER A 81 23.04 2.15 5.41
N ASN A 82 23.58 1.23 6.20
CA ASN A 82 23.89 -0.12 5.72
C ASN A 82 22.64 -1.03 5.58
N VAL A 83 21.43 -0.47 5.71
CA VAL A 83 20.16 -1.22 5.66
C VAL A 83 19.40 -0.90 4.38
N ARG A 84 19.20 -1.91 3.52
CA ARG A 84 18.40 -1.75 2.30
C ARG A 84 16.95 -1.39 2.65
N ASN A 85 16.38 -0.43 1.92
CA ASN A 85 15.02 0.10 2.07
C ASN A 85 14.77 0.94 3.34
N GLN A 86 15.81 1.39 4.05
CA GLN A 86 15.63 2.43 5.05
C GLN A 86 15.35 3.76 4.35
N ARG A 87 14.30 4.46 4.79
CA ARG A 87 13.88 5.73 4.20
C ARG A 87 14.47 6.89 4.98
N SER A 88 14.99 7.88 4.26
CA SER A 88 15.44 9.14 4.82
C SER A 88 14.42 10.24 4.54
N SER A 89 14.30 11.23 5.44
CA SER A 89 13.38 12.35 5.23
C SER A 89 13.85 13.25 4.09
N LEU A 90 12.91 13.86 3.37
CA LEU A 90 13.24 14.81 2.29
C LEU A 90 14.07 15.98 2.82
N LYS A 91 13.76 16.48 4.02
CA LYS A 91 14.52 17.53 4.71
C LYS A 91 15.99 17.15 4.93
N LEU A 92 16.25 15.93 5.43
CA LEU A 92 17.61 15.44 5.63
C LEU A 92 18.36 15.28 4.29
N LEU A 93 17.69 14.71 3.29
CA LEU A 93 18.29 14.51 1.97
C LEU A 93 18.60 15.84 1.27
N ALA A 94 17.69 16.82 1.33
CA ALA A 94 17.92 18.15 0.78
C ALA A 94 19.10 18.86 1.47
N LYS A 95 19.20 18.74 2.80
CA LYS A 95 20.32 19.30 3.56
C LYS A 95 21.65 18.66 3.17
N LEU A 96 21.74 17.34 3.17
CA LEU A 96 23.00 16.62 2.88
C LEU A 96 23.44 16.78 1.41
N PHE A 97 22.54 16.52 0.47
CA PHE A 97 22.92 16.41 -0.94
C PHE A 97 22.76 17.72 -1.73
N LEU A 98 21.87 18.62 -1.32
CA LEU A 98 21.66 19.92 -1.99
C LEU A 98 22.23 21.09 -1.18
N GLY A 99 22.50 20.92 0.13
CA GLY A 99 22.84 22.03 1.02
C GLY A 99 21.66 22.97 1.26
N GLU A 100 20.42 22.50 1.06
CA GLU A 100 19.20 23.31 1.16
C GLU A 100 18.43 22.97 2.44
N ASP A 101 18.17 23.97 3.29
CA ASP A 101 17.28 23.84 4.45
C ASP A 101 15.82 24.12 4.03
N ILE A 102 15.06 23.07 3.78
CA ILE A 102 13.63 23.11 3.39
C ILE A 102 12.70 22.82 4.59
N GLN A 103 11.39 23.08 4.44
CA GLN A 103 10.37 22.78 5.46
C GLN A 103 10.65 23.45 6.81
N ASN A 104 11.01 24.74 6.78
CA ASN A 104 11.27 25.55 7.98
C ASN A 104 10.13 26.49 8.37
N ASN A 105 9.04 26.51 7.59
CA ASN A 105 7.89 27.37 7.87
C ASN A 105 6.99 26.79 8.98
N GLU A 106 6.61 27.64 9.93
CA GLU A 106 5.66 27.28 11.01
C GLU A 106 4.22 27.05 10.50
N CYS A 107 3.91 27.50 9.27
CA CYS A 107 2.59 27.38 8.66
C CYS A 107 2.35 26.07 7.89
N GLY A 108 3.23 25.08 8.04
CA GLY A 108 3.16 23.80 7.31
C GLY A 108 4.09 23.77 6.09
N HIS A 109 4.07 22.63 5.38
CA HIS A 109 4.98 22.35 4.26
C HIS A 109 4.48 23.01 2.97
N ASP A 110 5.41 23.42 2.11
CA ASP A 110 5.09 23.93 0.77
C ASP A 110 5.24 22.80 -0.27
N PRO A 111 4.15 22.36 -0.93
CA PRO A 111 4.22 21.33 -1.96
C PRO A 111 5.15 21.66 -3.13
N ILE A 112 5.33 22.94 -3.46
CA ILE A 112 6.22 23.38 -4.55
C ILE A 112 7.67 23.22 -4.13
N GLU A 113 8.01 23.61 -2.90
CA GLU A 113 9.33 23.39 -2.30
C GLU A 113 9.68 21.90 -2.27
N ASP A 114 8.75 21.07 -1.77
CA ASP A 114 8.94 19.62 -1.64
C ASP A 114 9.12 18.92 -2.99
N ALA A 115 8.29 19.28 -3.99
CA ALA A 115 8.39 18.72 -5.33
C ALA A 115 9.69 19.16 -6.03
N SER A 116 10.09 20.43 -5.86
CA SER A 116 11.33 20.99 -6.41
C SER A 116 12.56 20.32 -5.80
N ALA A 117 12.62 20.19 -4.48
CA ALA A 117 13.72 19.53 -3.77
C ALA A 117 13.83 18.05 -4.18
N SER A 118 12.70 17.34 -4.28
CA SER A 118 12.67 15.95 -4.74
C SER A 118 13.22 15.81 -6.16
N LEU A 119 12.84 16.70 -7.08
CA LEU A 119 13.33 16.67 -8.45
C LEU A 119 14.83 16.98 -8.53
N LYS A 120 15.31 17.99 -7.80
CA LYS A 120 16.75 18.33 -7.71
C LYS A 120 17.59 17.15 -7.21
N LEU A 121 17.12 16.42 -6.19
CA LEU A 121 17.78 15.21 -5.69
C LEU A 121 17.89 14.14 -6.77
N ILE A 122 16.81 13.85 -7.48
CA ILE A 122 16.87 12.84 -8.56
C ILE A 122 17.78 13.29 -9.70
N GLN A 123 17.73 14.56 -10.10
CA GLN A 123 18.65 15.10 -11.11
C GLN A 123 20.11 15.01 -10.67
N LEU A 124 20.40 15.27 -9.40
CA LEU A 124 21.75 15.13 -8.84
C LEU A 124 22.23 13.68 -8.83
N LYS A 125 21.39 12.72 -8.41
CA LYS A 125 21.68 11.28 -8.48
C LYS A 125 22.00 10.86 -9.92
N LEU A 126 21.16 11.27 -10.88
CA LEU A 126 21.32 10.92 -12.31
C LEU A 126 22.52 11.59 -12.99
N LYS A 127 22.91 12.78 -12.54
CA LYS A 127 24.14 13.45 -13.01
C LYS A 127 25.40 12.71 -12.54
N ASN A 128 25.30 12.05 -11.39
CA ASN A 128 26.32 11.14 -10.88
C ASN A 128 26.00 9.71 -11.33
N ASP A 129 26.60 8.72 -10.68
CA ASP A 129 26.32 7.31 -10.93
C ASP A 129 25.29 6.73 -9.94
N ILE A 130 24.95 5.46 -10.14
CA ILE A 130 23.98 4.74 -9.29
C ILE A 130 24.45 4.61 -7.84
N LYS A 131 25.76 4.67 -7.59
CA LYS A 131 26.36 4.49 -6.26
C LYS A 131 26.21 5.76 -5.44
N PHE A 132 26.32 6.94 -6.03
CA PHE A 132 26.28 8.24 -5.34
C PHE A 132 25.15 8.35 -4.30
N GLY A 133 25.46 8.58 -3.03
CA GLY A 133 24.46 8.61 -1.95
C GLY A 133 23.84 7.26 -1.60
N ASP A 134 24.55 6.15 -1.84
CA ASP A 134 24.21 4.80 -1.37
C ASP A 134 25.44 4.17 -0.68
N VAL A 135 25.41 4.12 0.66
CA VAL A 135 26.51 3.57 1.47
C VAL A 135 26.76 2.09 1.18
N ILE A 136 25.73 1.32 0.79
CA ILE A 136 25.89 -0.11 0.47
C ILE A 136 26.67 -0.32 -0.83
N LEU A 137 26.65 0.67 -1.71
CA LEU A 137 27.37 0.64 -2.98
C LEU A 137 28.71 1.39 -2.91
N ASP A 138 29.17 1.74 -1.71
CA ASP A 138 30.36 2.57 -1.44
C ASP A 138 30.29 3.94 -2.14
N GLY A 139 29.10 4.55 -2.17
CA GLY A 139 28.88 5.86 -2.78
C GLY A 139 29.04 7.02 -1.81
N ASP A 140 29.54 8.13 -2.33
CA ASP A 140 29.80 9.34 -1.55
C ASP A 140 28.50 10.00 -1.05
N ILE A 141 28.51 10.49 0.19
CA ILE A 141 27.50 11.37 0.77
C ILE A 141 28.15 12.75 0.96
N PRO A 142 27.78 13.75 0.16
CA PRO A 142 28.27 15.11 0.35
C PRO A 142 27.84 15.67 1.72
N ASN A 143 28.66 16.58 2.28
CA ASN A 143 28.38 17.32 3.51
C ASN A 143 28.08 16.44 4.74
N SER A 144 28.60 15.21 4.79
CA SER A 144 28.49 14.33 5.96
C SER A 144 29.13 14.92 7.23
N ASP A 145 30.06 15.86 7.04
CA ASP A 145 30.89 16.45 8.10
C ASP A 145 30.32 17.78 8.63
N ASP A 146 29.32 18.35 7.96
CA ASP A 146 28.68 19.62 8.35
C ASP A 146 27.58 19.38 9.40
N GLU A 147 27.92 19.41 10.69
CA GLU A 147 27.02 19.53 11.88
C GLU A 147 25.55 19.06 11.70
N VAL A 148 25.32 17.91 11.05
CA VAL A 148 24.06 17.20 11.16
C VAL A 148 24.24 16.38 12.42
N SER A 149 23.63 16.82 13.52
CA SER A 149 23.62 16.06 14.77
C SER A 149 23.24 14.62 14.43
N LEU A 150 24.17 13.70 14.68
CA LEU A 150 23.98 12.26 14.53
C LEU A 150 22.77 11.75 15.35
N ASP A 151 22.22 12.60 16.22
CA ASP A 151 20.95 12.43 16.92
C ASP A 151 19.70 12.37 15.99
N GLU A 152 19.80 12.80 14.72
CA GLU A 152 18.72 12.64 13.71
C GLU A 152 18.89 11.41 12.80
N ILE A 153 20.08 10.80 12.79
CA ILE A 153 20.27 9.48 12.18
C ILE A 153 19.81 8.48 13.25
N PRO A 154 18.77 7.64 13.02
CA PRO A 154 18.36 6.68 14.02
C PRO A 154 19.56 5.82 14.40
N GLU A 155 20.05 5.97 15.63
CA GLU A 155 21.07 5.11 16.20
C GLU A 155 20.66 3.66 15.97
N TYR A 156 21.62 2.85 15.51
CA TYR A 156 21.45 1.42 15.41
C TYR A 156 21.23 0.88 16.82
N LYS A 157 19.96 0.76 17.22
CA LYS A 157 19.60 -0.21 18.25
C LYS A 157 19.85 -1.56 17.59
N GLU A 158 20.91 -2.25 18.02
CA GLU A 158 21.01 -3.68 17.78
C GLU A 158 19.63 -4.27 18.06
N GLU A 159 18.99 -4.79 17.02
CA GLU A 159 17.72 -5.49 17.09
C GLU A 159 17.92 -6.85 17.79
N THR A 160 18.46 -6.82 19.00
CA THR A 160 18.09 -7.84 19.98
C THR A 160 16.64 -7.53 20.36
N GLU A 161 15.74 -8.43 19.97
CA GLU A 161 14.27 -8.38 20.13
C GLU A 161 13.41 -7.88 18.93
N ALA A 162 13.89 -7.98 17.69
CA ALA A 162 13.03 -7.86 16.49
C ALA A 162 12.05 -9.03 16.26
N GLN A 163 11.92 -9.99 17.19
CA GLN A 163 10.97 -11.09 17.04
C GLN A 163 9.53 -10.78 17.49
N ASP A 164 9.25 -9.64 18.14
CA ASP A 164 7.95 -9.45 18.81
C ASP A 164 7.16 -8.17 18.44
N LYS A 165 7.77 -7.17 17.77
CA LYS A 165 7.07 -5.90 17.42
C LYS A 165 6.59 -5.78 15.98
N ALA A 166 7.14 -6.55 15.04
CA ALA A 166 6.67 -6.58 13.66
C ALA A 166 5.20 -7.03 13.54
N PRO A 167 4.73 -8.10 14.23
CA PRO A 167 3.33 -8.50 14.18
C PRO A 167 2.41 -7.36 14.64
N ARG A 168 2.80 -6.68 15.72
CA ARG A 168 2.03 -5.59 16.33
C ARG A 168 1.67 -4.50 15.31
N ARG A 169 2.63 -4.00 14.52
CA ARG A 169 2.41 -2.94 13.51
C ARG A 169 1.45 -3.36 12.39
N TYR A 170 1.68 -4.53 11.78
CA TYR A 170 0.82 -5.04 10.70
C TYR A 170 -0.61 -5.33 11.16
N ILE A 171 -0.78 -5.81 12.40
CA ILE A 171 -2.07 -6.16 12.96
C ILE A 171 -2.86 -4.93 13.36
N THR A 172 -2.21 -3.92 13.98
CA THR A 172 -2.91 -2.64 14.20
C THR A 172 -3.41 -2.05 12.90
N SER A 173 -2.68 -2.13 11.79
CA SER A 173 -3.15 -1.64 10.49
C SER A 173 -4.34 -2.44 9.94
N LEU A 174 -4.31 -3.79 10.00
CA LEU A 174 -5.38 -4.64 9.49
C LEU A 174 -6.69 -4.53 10.30
N PHE A 175 -6.59 -4.23 11.60
CA PHE A 175 -7.71 -4.22 12.53
C PHE A 175 -7.97 -2.84 13.16
N GLN A 176 -7.35 -1.77 12.67
CA GLN A 176 -7.56 -0.39 13.16
C GLN A 176 -8.99 0.07 12.93
N SER A 177 -9.55 -0.24 11.76
CA SER A 177 -10.94 0.08 11.40
C SER A 177 -11.95 -0.95 11.94
N ALA A 178 -11.48 -2.05 12.53
CA ALA A 178 -12.33 -3.12 13.04
C ALA A 178 -13.11 -2.74 14.30
N ASP A 179 -12.70 -1.70 15.03
CA ASP A 179 -13.38 -1.22 16.26
C ASP A 179 -14.85 -0.80 16.01
N SER A 180 -15.17 -0.46 14.75
CA SER A 180 -16.53 -0.09 14.31
C SER A 180 -17.30 -1.22 13.61
N LEU A 181 -16.64 -2.35 13.35
CA LEU A 181 -17.17 -3.46 12.55
C LEU A 181 -17.54 -4.63 13.45
N ASP A 182 -18.79 -5.10 13.33
CA ASP A 182 -19.26 -6.35 13.95
C ASP A 182 -18.55 -7.55 13.30
N MET A 183 -17.36 -7.87 13.82
CA MET A 183 -16.40 -8.82 13.26
C MET A 183 -16.56 -10.23 13.85
N ALA A 184 -16.59 -11.24 13.00
CA ALA A 184 -16.44 -12.64 13.41
C ALA A 184 -15.12 -13.24 12.92
N MET A 185 -14.48 -14.05 13.75
CA MET A 185 -13.30 -14.84 13.43
C MET A 185 -13.61 -16.33 13.59
N LEU A 186 -13.42 -17.09 12.50
CA LEU A 186 -13.57 -18.55 12.50
C LEU A 186 -12.28 -19.21 12.02
N THR A 187 -11.78 -20.19 12.78
CA THR A 187 -10.49 -20.83 12.49
C THR A 187 -10.44 -22.30 12.89
N THR A 188 -9.39 -23.02 12.49
CA THR A 188 -9.09 -24.38 12.95
C THR A 188 -8.02 -24.37 14.05
N PRO A 189 -7.92 -25.40 14.92
CA PRO A 189 -6.91 -25.47 15.96
C PRO A 189 -5.49 -25.23 15.46
N THR A 190 -5.15 -25.82 14.32
CA THR A 190 -3.83 -25.67 13.66
C THR A 190 -3.51 -24.24 13.23
N CYS A 191 -4.52 -23.47 12.81
CA CYS A 191 -4.34 -22.07 12.44
C CYS A 191 -4.38 -21.17 13.68
N MET A 192 -5.08 -21.58 14.74
CA MET A 192 -5.19 -20.83 16.00
C MET A 192 -3.84 -20.58 16.65
N GLU A 193 -2.93 -21.56 16.60
CA GLU A 193 -1.55 -21.44 17.12
C GLU A 193 -0.80 -20.23 16.53
N SER A 194 -1.12 -19.86 15.27
CA SER A 194 -0.52 -18.69 14.62
C SER A 194 -1.02 -17.36 15.20
N TYR A 195 -2.13 -17.39 15.93
CA TYR A 195 -2.75 -16.22 16.54
C TYR A 195 -2.41 -16.04 18.02
N ASP A 196 -1.85 -17.03 18.71
CA ASP A 196 -1.63 -16.96 20.18
C ASP A 196 -0.85 -15.70 20.61
N LYS A 197 0.12 -15.27 19.80
CA LYS A 197 0.92 -14.06 20.06
C LYS A 197 0.15 -12.75 19.86
N ILE A 198 -0.97 -12.79 19.16
CA ILE A 198 -1.65 -11.62 18.62
C ILE A 198 -3.10 -11.49 19.04
N LEU A 199 -3.71 -12.58 19.54
CA LEU A 199 -5.09 -12.59 20.04
C LEU A 199 -5.31 -11.55 21.12
N SER A 200 -4.37 -11.41 22.05
CA SER A 200 -4.47 -10.44 23.14
C SER A 200 -4.68 -9.00 22.66
N PHE A 201 -4.30 -8.67 21.42
CA PHE A 201 -4.47 -7.33 20.83
C PHE A 201 -5.76 -7.16 20.02
N ILE A 202 -6.37 -8.25 19.55
CA ILE A 202 -7.55 -8.22 18.68
C ILE A 202 -8.80 -8.82 19.34
N GLU A 203 -8.66 -9.51 20.47
CA GLU A 203 -9.74 -10.21 21.15
C GLU A 203 -10.88 -9.27 21.56
N GLU A 204 -10.57 -8.05 22.02
CA GLU A 204 -11.56 -7.02 22.33
C GLU A 204 -12.33 -6.53 21.09
N LYS A 205 -11.74 -6.65 19.90
CA LYS A 205 -12.34 -6.24 18.62
C LYS A 205 -13.17 -7.35 17.96
N ILE A 206 -12.99 -8.60 18.39
CA ILE A 206 -13.67 -9.76 17.82
C ILE A 206 -14.98 -9.98 18.57
N SER A 207 -16.09 -9.57 17.97
CA SER A 207 -17.44 -9.78 18.53
C SER A 207 -17.83 -11.27 18.64
N TYR A 208 -17.24 -12.13 17.82
CA TYR A 208 -17.55 -13.55 17.76
C TYR A 208 -16.32 -14.35 17.32
N LYS A 209 -15.90 -15.32 18.14
CA LYS A 209 -14.75 -16.20 17.88
C LYS A 209 -15.17 -17.66 18.02
N GLU A 210 -14.85 -18.49 17.04
CA GLU A 210 -15.12 -19.93 17.10
C GLU A 210 -13.98 -20.73 16.45
N VAL A 211 -13.54 -21.78 17.13
CA VAL A 211 -12.51 -22.71 16.64
C VAL A 211 -13.16 -24.05 16.35
N LEU A 212 -13.11 -24.48 15.08
CA LEU A 212 -13.78 -25.68 14.59
C LEU A 212 -12.74 -26.77 14.25
N PRO A 213 -13.05 -28.06 14.50
CA PRO A 213 -12.06 -29.13 14.40
C PRO A 213 -11.55 -29.38 12.96
N ASP A 214 -12.37 -29.10 11.94
CA ASP A 214 -12.02 -29.34 10.55
C ASP A 214 -12.60 -28.31 9.58
N ASN A 215 -12.02 -28.22 8.37
CA ASN A 215 -12.44 -27.25 7.33
C ASN A 215 -13.88 -27.45 6.86
N LYS A 216 -14.42 -28.68 6.96
CA LYS A 216 -15.79 -28.96 6.54
C LYS A 216 -16.77 -28.32 7.51
N GLN A 217 -16.62 -28.56 8.81
CA GLN A 217 -17.43 -27.94 9.87
C GLN A 217 -17.28 -26.42 9.86
N LEU A 218 -16.05 -25.94 9.72
CA LEU A 218 -15.77 -24.51 9.60
C LEU A 218 -16.50 -23.87 8.42
N SER A 219 -16.43 -24.45 7.21
CA SER A 219 -17.14 -23.90 6.04
C SER A 219 -18.66 -23.84 6.22
N VAL A 220 -19.24 -24.84 6.89
CA VAL A 220 -20.68 -24.88 7.21
C VAL A 220 -21.02 -23.78 8.22
N ARG A 221 -20.18 -23.59 9.22
CA ARG A 221 -20.40 -22.60 10.27
C ARG A 221 -20.25 -21.16 9.75
N VAL A 222 -19.25 -20.90 8.91
CA VAL A 222 -19.08 -19.63 8.18
C VAL A 222 -20.33 -19.29 7.37
N SER A 223 -20.93 -20.29 6.72
CA SER A 223 -22.14 -20.11 5.90
C SER A 223 -23.34 -19.60 6.71
N GLN A 224 -23.39 -19.89 8.01
CA GLN A 224 -24.45 -19.44 8.91
C GLN A 224 -24.20 -18.03 9.46
N ILE A 225 -22.93 -17.66 9.67
CA ILE A 225 -22.54 -16.41 10.35
C ILE A 225 -22.30 -15.26 9.38
N CYS A 226 -21.80 -15.54 8.16
CA CYS A 226 -21.34 -14.51 7.23
C CYS A 226 -22.39 -13.46 6.81
N LYS A 227 -23.69 -13.74 6.98
CA LYS A 227 -24.78 -12.76 6.74
C LYS A 227 -25.06 -11.85 7.94
N GLN A 228 -24.71 -12.30 9.14
CA GLN A 228 -25.03 -11.61 10.40
C GLN A 228 -23.94 -10.61 10.79
N LYS A 229 -22.75 -10.74 10.21
CA LYS A 229 -21.54 -10.00 10.59
C LYS A 229 -21.11 -9.08 9.47
N LYS A 230 -20.63 -7.89 9.82
CA LYS A 230 -20.13 -6.91 8.84
C LYS A 230 -18.81 -7.34 8.22
N LEU A 231 -18.00 -8.07 8.99
CA LEU A 231 -16.73 -8.65 8.55
C LEU A 231 -16.60 -10.06 9.12
N THR A 232 -16.33 -11.03 8.25
CA THR A 232 -16.07 -12.41 8.67
C THR A 232 -14.68 -12.79 8.22
N TYR A 233 -13.77 -12.96 9.18
CA TYR A 233 -12.42 -13.43 8.94
C TYR A 233 -12.36 -14.94 9.14
N VAL A 234 -11.79 -15.64 8.16
CA VAL A 234 -11.75 -17.10 8.15
C VAL A 234 -10.32 -17.55 7.83
N HIS A 235 -9.71 -18.32 8.73
CA HIS A 235 -8.40 -18.91 8.47
C HIS A 235 -8.48 -20.42 8.64
N MET A 236 -8.17 -21.14 7.58
CA MET A 236 -8.16 -22.60 7.58
C MET A 236 -6.92 -23.11 6.84
N LYS A 237 -6.32 -24.18 7.36
CA LYS A 237 -5.21 -24.84 6.70
C LYS A 237 -5.75 -25.77 5.64
N MET A 238 -5.40 -25.54 4.39
CA MET A 238 -5.74 -26.48 3.33
C MET A 238 -4.83 -27.70 3.42
N ASP A 239 -5.39 -28.89 3.66
CA ASP A 239 -4.64 -30.17 3.62
C ASP A 239 -4.20 -30.56 2.19
N THR A 240 -4.49 -29.70 1.22
CA THR A 240 -4.27 -29.90 -0.20
C THR A 240 -2.82 -29.62 -0.56
N ARG A 241 -1.99 -30.67 -0.54
CA ARG A 241 -0.61 -30.63 -1.03
C ARG A 241 -0.57 -30.86 -2.54
N LEU A 242 -0.66 -29.77 -3.31
CA LEU A 242 -0.58 -29.82 -4.78
C LEU A 242 0.75 -30.42 -5.27
N ASP A 243 1.82 -30.27 -4.49
CA ASP A 243 3.13 -30.91 -4.66
C ASP A 243 3.08 -32.43 -4.66
N LYS A 244 2.06 -33.03 -4.02
CA LYS A 244 1.84 -34.49 -3.99
C LYS A 244 0.87 -34.98 -5.07
N CYS A 245 0.25 -34.07 -5.83
CA CYS A 245 -0.68 -34.42 -6.90
C CYS A 245 0.08 -34.60 -8.22
N ASN A 246 0.59 -35.81 -8.45
CA ASN A 246 1.44 -36.11 -9.62
C ASN A 246 0.66 -36.42 -10.91
N THR A 247 -0.67 -36.63 -10.82
CA THR A 247 -1.52 -36.89 -11.99
C THR A 247 -2.50 -35.73 -12.24
N PRO A 248 -2.87 -35.47 -13.50
CA PRO A 248 -3.88 -34.47 -13.84
C PRO A 248 -5.21 -34.69 -13.12
N GLU A 249 -5.66 -35.94 -12.98
CA GLU A 249 -6.93 -36.29 -12.35
C GLU A 249 -6.91 -36.01 -10.84
N SER A 250 -5.78 -36.28 -10.17
CA SER A 250 -5.60 -35.98 -8.76
C SER A 250 -5.60 -34.47 -8.51
N ARG A 251 -4.92 -33.69 -9.37
CA ARG A 251 -4.97 -32.21 -9.30
C ARG A 251 -6.38 -31.69 -9.52
N GLN A 252 -7.07 -32.18 -10.55
CA GLN A 252 -8.44 -31.76 -10.85
C GLN A 252 -9.40 -32.07 -9.70
N HIS A 253 -9.26 -33.24 -9.06
CA HIS A 253 -10.04 -33.60 -7.89
C HIS A 253 -9.83 -32.61 -6.73
N GLN A 254 -8.58 -32.21 -6.48
CA GLN A 254 -8.26 -31.23 -5.44
C GLN A 254 -8.81 -29.85 -5.74
N PHE A 255 -8.67 -29.36 -6.98
CA PHE A 255 -9.26 -28.08 -7.38
C PHE A 255 -10.77 -28.09 -7.27
N THR A 256 -11.42 -29.19 -7.64
CA THR A 256 -12.88 -29.36 -7.49
C THR A 256 -13.31 -29.31 -6.02
N LYS A 257 -12.51 -29.87 -5.10
CA LYS A 257 -12.78 -29.82 -3.66
C LYS A 257 -12.65 -28.39 -3.12
N LEU A 258 -11.60 -27.68 -3.52
CA LEU A 258 -11.39 -26.27 -3.17
C LEU A 258 -12.54 -25.41 -3.70
N ASP A 259 -12.85 -25.53 -4.99
CA ASP A 259 -13.89 -24.75 -5.65
C ASP A 259 -15.25 -24.92 -4.96
N LYS A 260 -15.62 -26.15 -4.61
CA LYS A 260 -16.84 -26.42 -3.81
C LYS A 260 -16.85 -25.71 -2.45
N GLN A 261 -15.70 -25.57 -1.79
CA GLN A 261 -15.60 -24.86 -0.51
C GLN A 261 -15.72 -23.34 -0.70
N LEU A 262 -15.03 -22.79 -1.70
CA LEU A 262 -15.11 -21.36 -2.04
C LEU A 262 -16.54 -20.98 -2.44
N LEU A 263 -17.15 -21.77 -3.33
CA LEU A 263 -18.51 -21.57 -3.81
C LEU A 263 -19.53 -21.57 -2.67
N ARG A 264 -19.40 -22.48 -1.70
CA ARG A 264 -20.28 -22.50 -0.52
C ARG A 264 -20.23 -21.20 0.27
N ILE A 265 -19.03 -20.66 0.49
CA ILE A 265 -18.85 -19.38 1.21
C ILE A 265 -19.46 -18.24 0.37
N TYR A 266 -19.19 -18.23 -0.94
CA TYR A 266 -19.72 -17.24 -1.87
C TYR A 266 -21.26 -17.25 -1.91
N GLU A 267 -21.89 -18.42 -2.02
CA GLU A 267 -23.35 -18.59 -2.03
C GLU A 267 -24.00 -18.18 -0.71
N SER A 268 -23.26 -18.27 0.39
CA SER A 268 -23.75 -17.92 1.72
C SER A 268 -23.59 -16.43 2.04
N ALA A 269 -22.62 -15.74 1.43
CA ALA A 269 -22.39 -14.31 1.67
C ALA A 269 -23.62 -13.43 1.31
N ALA A 270 -23.72 -12.24 1.90
CA ALA A 270 -24.76 -11.27 1.55
C ALA A 270 -24.56 -10.72 0.12
N ALA A 271 -25.64 -10.24 -0.51
CA ALA A 271 -25.50 -9.53 -1.79
C ALA A 271 -24.64 -8.27 -1.59
N LYS A 272 -23.83 -7.94 -2.61
CA LYS A 272 -22.80 -6.90 -2.58
C LYS A 272 -21.64 -7.14 -1.60
N ALA A 273 -21.54 -8.33 -1.00
CA ALA A 273 -20.38 -8.66 -0.18
C ALA A 273 -19.11 -8.75 -1.04
N LEU A 274 -18.03 -8.12 -0.58
CA LEU A 274 -16.67 -8.37 -1.05
C LEU A 274 -16.13 -9.61 -0.33
N ILE A 275 -15.71 -10.58 -1.12
CA ILE A 275 -15.14 -11.83 -0.63
C ILE A 275 -13.71 -11.88 -1.13
N ILE A 276 -12.77 -12.08 -0.21
CA ILE A 276 -11.34 -12.13 -0.50
C ILE A 276 -10.82 -13.50 -0.07
N TYR A 277 -10.09 -14.15 -0.97
CA TYR A 277 -9.38 -15.39 -0.70
C TYR A 277 -7.88 -15.14 -0.86
N ILE A 278 -7.14 -15.43 0.20
CA ILE A 278 -5.68 -15.29 0.24
C ILE A 278 -5.10 -16.68 0.42
N PHE A 279 -4.40 -17.18 -0.60
CA PHE A 279 -3.60 -18.39 -0.52
C PHE A 279 -2.15 -17.97 -0.31
N THR A 280 -1.66 -18.15 0.91
CA THR A 280 -0.29 -17.79 1.26
C THR A 280 0.69 -18.68 0.48
N GLY A 281 1.73 -18.05 -0.10
CA GLY A 281 2.83 -18.76 -0.74
C GLY A 281 3.76 -19.44 0.26
N SER A 282 4.99 -19.72 -0.15
CA SER A 282 6.00 -20.28 0.74
C SER A 282 6.32 -19.35 1.91
N SER A 283 6.50 -19.93 3.10
CA SER A 283 7.02 -19.22 4.27
C SER A 283 8.39 -18.61 3.99
N LEU A 284 8.73 -17.51 4.67
CA LEU A 284 10.06 -16.90 4.61
C LEU A 284 11.17 -17.85 5.07
N SER A 285 10.83 -18.89 5.84
CA SER A 285 11.75 -19.97 6.22
C SER A 285 12.19 -20.86 5.06
N VAL A 286 11.54 -20.76 3.89
CA VAL A 286 11.92 -21.50 2.67
C VAL A 286 12.96 -20.68 1.90
N PRO A 287 14.06 -21.31 1.39
CA PRO A 287 15.04 -20.67 0.52
C PRO A 287 14.39 -19.94 -0.68
N SER A 288 14.93 -18.78 -1.06
CA SER A 288 14.30 -17.89 -2.05
C SER A 288 14.07 -18.54 -3.42
N ASP A 289 14.99 -19.41 -3.83
CA ASP A 289 14.95 -20.22 -5.06
C ASP A 289 13.85 -21.30 -5.06
N GLN A 290 13.30 -21.62 -3.89
CA GLN A 290 12.27 -22.65 -3.69
C GLN A 290 10.94 -22.06 -3.22
N ARG A 291 10.81 -20.73 -3.21
CA ARG A 291 9.56 -20.07 -2.81
C ARG A 291 8.52 -20.15 -3.91
N CYS A 292 7.33 -20.59 -3.54
CA CYS A 292 6.14 -20.49 -4.36
C CYS A 292 5.43 -19.17 -4.07
N ASN A 293 4.96 -18.50 -5.12
CA ASN A 293 4.12 -17.32 -4.98
C ASN A 293 2.76 -17.70 -4.36
N GLY A 294 2.19 -16.77 -3.60
CA GLY A 294 0.81 -16.87 -3.17
C GLY A 294 -0.17 -16.57 -4.30
N LEU A 295 -1.45 -16.76 -4.03
CA LEU A 295 -2.54 -16.39 -4.92
C LEU A 295 -3.54 -15.52 -4.16
N PHE A 296 -3.89 -14.38 -4.75
CA PHE A 296 -4.94 -13.50 -4.27
C PHE A 296 -6.12 -13.57 -5.24
N MET A 297 -7.31 -13.83 -4.71
CA MET A 297 -8.56 -13.83 -5.48
C MET A 297 -9.59 -13.00 -4.73
N TYR A 298 -10.43 -12.29 -5.47
CA TYR A 298 -11.58 -11.60 -4.88
C TYR A 298 -12.81 -11.77 -5.76
N ALA A 299 -13.98 -11.65 -5.14
CA ALA A 299 -15.26 -11.63 -5.81
C ALA A 299 -16.20 -10.65 -5.11
N ILE A 300 -17.03 -9.96 -5.88
CA ILE A 300 -18.14 -9.16 -5.35
C ILE A 300 -19.43 -9.90 -5.68
N LYS A 301 -20.20 -10.28 -4.66
CA LYS A 301 -21.44 -11.01 -4.89
C LYS A 301 -22.48 -10.09 -5.54
N ALA A 302 -22.88 -10.40 -6.76
CA ALA A 302 -23.91 -9.65 -7.46
C ALA A 302 -25.26 -9.70 -6.73
N LEU A 303 -26.11 -8.70 -6.97
CA LEU A 303 -27.51 -8.75 -6.56
C LEU A 303 -28.19 -9.93 -7.28
N PRO A 304 -29.06 -10.71 -6.61
CA PRO A 304 -29.88 -11.68 -7.30
C PRO A 304 -30.67 -10.94 -8.38
N CYS A 305 -30.43 -11.31 -9.64
CA CYS A 305 -31.16 -10.74 -10.76
C CYS A 305 -32.64 -11.07 -10.54
N LYS A 306 -33.48 -10.05 -10.34
CA LYS A 306 -34.94 -10.25 -10.29
C LYS A 306 -35.35 -10.75 -11.68
N ARG A 307 -35.57 -12.05 -11.82
CA ARG A 307 -36.30 -12.63 -12.94
C ARG A 307 -37.79 -12.41 -12.73
#